data_AF-A0A0K8SEA0-F1
#
_entry.id   AF-A0A0K8SEA0-F1
#
_cell.length_a   1.000
_cell.length_b   1.000
_cell.length_c   1.000
_cell.angle_alpha   90.00
_cell.angle_beta   90.00
_cell.angle_gamma   90.00
#
_symmetry.space_group_name_H-M   'P 1'
#
loop_
_entity.id
_entity.type
_entity.pdbx_description
1 polymer ?
#
loop_
_entity_poly.entity_id
_entity_poly.type
_entity_poly.pdbx_seq_one_letter_code
_entity_poly.pdbx_strand_id
1 'polypeptide(L)'
;SSSRIQQNSLLISAVSASRDITPFLAMDVLHKHDYDLSKALRAIVSPSMVIPRDELEDWSVAEANLFEEALEKIGKDFFAIRQEVLPWKSMKAIVEYYYMWKTSDRYSKQKTLKANEAKSRLGKINLPKIDNETNRNGPAVTTVSNWKKPCGNCGSVSSSQWFSVHVFGTGKVCQGCWEYWKKYAG
;
A
#
# COMPACT_ATOMS: atom_id res chain seq x y z
N SER A 1 5.72 -15.90 30.08
CA SER A 1 5.30 -14.57 29.57
C SER A 1 6.48 -13.66 29.24
N SER A 2 7.57 -13.66 30.02
CA SER A 2 8.79 -12.85 29.78
C SER A 2 9.50 -13.11 28.44
N SER A 3 9.60 -14.37 28.01
CA SER A 3 10.33 -14.78 26.80
C SER A 3 9.76 -14.19 25.50
N ARG A 4 8.44 -13.96 25.44
CA ARG A 4 7.76 -13.42 24.26
C ARG A 4 8.00 -11.92 24.09
N ILE A 5 8.18 -11.21 25.19
CA ILE A 5 8.50 -9.77 25.21
C ILE A 5 9.96 -9.57 24.78
N GLN A 6 10.87 -10.41 25.26
CA GLN A 6 12.29 -10.42 24.86
C GLN A 6 12.49 -10.80 23.39
N GLN A 7 11.71 -11.75 22.86
CA GLN A 7 11.73 -12.09 21.44
C GLN A 7 11.21 -10.94 20.56
N ASN A 8 10.17 -10.22 21.01
CA ASN A 8 9.66 -9.06 20.29
C ASN A 8 10.67 -7.89 20.26
N SER A 9 11.38 -7.62 21.35
CA SER A 9 12.39 -6.55 21.38
C SER A 9 13.59 -6.86 20.49
N LEU A 10 14.02 -8.12 20.41
CA LEU A 10 15.10 -8.56 19.52
C LEU A 10 14.76 -8.40 18.05
N LEU A 11 13.53 -8.76 17.66
CA LEU A 11 13.07 -8.59 16.27
C LEU A 11 12.93 -7.12 15.89
N ILE A 12 12.42 -6.28 16.80
CA ILE A 12 12.34 -4.83 16.57
C ILE A 12 13.75 -4.24 16.41
N SER A 13 14.70 -4.61 17.27
CA SER A 13 16.09 -4.14 17.18
C SER A 13 16.77 -4.59 15.89
N ALA A 14 16.54 -5.83 15.45
CA ALA A 14 17.08 -6.35 14.20
C ALA A 14 16.47 -5.65 12.98
N VAL A 15 15.17 -5.36 13.01
CA VAL A 15 14.48 -4.60 11.96
C VAL A 15 14.98 -3.16 11.92
N SER A 16 15.19 -2.50 13.07
CA SER A 16 15.81 -1.16 13.14
C SER A 16 17.21 -1.14 12.54
N ALA A 17 18.05 -2.14 12.85
CA ALA A 17 19.39 -2.26 12.28
C ALA A 17 19.41 -2.52 10.76
N SER A 18 18.31 -3.02 10.19
CA SER A 18 18.20 -3.39 8.77
C SER A 18 17.71 -2.25 7.85
N ARG A 19 17.47 -1.04 8.38
CA ARG A 19 16.95 0.10 7.60
C ARG A 19 18.07 0.85 6.87
N ASP A 20 17.75 1.50 5.75
CA ASP A 20 18.67 2.05 4.73
C ASP A 20 19.80 2.96 5.25
N ILE A 21 19.62 3.55 6.43
CA ILE A 21 20.63 4.39 7.10
C ILE A 21 21.83 3.57 7.61
N THR A 22 21.63 2.32 8.04
CA THR A 22 22.72 1.46 8.54
C THR A 22 23.65 0.99 7.41
N PRO A 23 23.15 0.57 6.22
CA PRO A 23 24.00 0.32 5.05
C PRO A 23 24.75 1.55 4.57
N PHE A 24 24.13 2.74 4.53
CA PHE A 24 24.81 3.96 4.10
C PHE A 24 25.98 4.32 5.03
N LEU A 25 25.77 4.22 6.35
CA LEU A 25 26.82 4.36 7.35
C LEU A 25 27.93 3.32 7.16
N ALA A 26 27.58 2.06 6.92
CA ALA A 26 28.57 1.00 6.71
C ALA A 26 29.47 1.30 5.49
N MET A 27 28.89 1.78 4.40
CA MET A 27 29.64 2.19 3.20
C MET A 27 30.53 3.40 3.44
N ASP A 28 30.04 4.42 4.17
CA ASP A 28 30.83 5.59 4.54
C ASP A 28 32.03 5.24 5.45
N VAL A 29 31.81 4.36 6.44
CA VAL A 29 32.89 3.90 7.32
C VAL A 29 33.95 3.10 6.57
N LEU A 30 33.54 2.23 5.63
CA LEU A 30 34.48 1.52 4.76
C LEU A 30 35.32 2.49 3.93
N HIS A 31 34.67 3.46 3.28
CA HIS A 31 35.37 4.45 2.45
C HIS A 31 36.38 5.29 3.26
N LYS A 32 35.99 5.74 4.46
CA LYS A 32 36.87 6.51 5.38
C LYS A 32 38.10 5.74 5.86
N HIS A 33 38.06 4.41 5.85
CA HIS A 33 39.17 3.56 6.28
C HIS A 33 39.90 2.90 5.09
N ASP A 34 39.78 3.47 3.88
CA ASP A 34 40.42 2.96 2.66
C ASP A 34 40.08 1.48 2.40
N TYR A 35 38.82 1.13 2.68
CA TYR A 35 38.29 -0.23 2.55
C TYR A 35 39.04 -1.30 3.36
N ASP A 36 39.85 -0.89 4.35
CA ASP A 36 40.46 -1.80 5.31
C ASP A 36 39.40 -2.30 6.30
N LEU A 37 38.97 -3.54 6.08
CA LEU A 37 37.91 -4.17 6.87
C LEU A 37 38.26 -4.22 8.37
N SER A 38 39.52 -4.45 8.72
CA SER A 38 39.92 -4.58 10.14
C SER A 38 39.82 -3.23 10.86
N LYS A 39 40.22 -2.14 10.19
CA LYS A 39 40.09 -0.78 10.74
C LYS A 39 38.64 -0.31 10.77
N ALA A 40 37.89 -0.56 9.70
CA ALA A 40 36.47 -0.22 9.61
C ALA A 40 35.65 -0.93 10.71
N LEU A 41 35.88 -2.23 10.94
CA LEU A 41 35.19 -2.98 11.99
C LEU A 41 35.52 -2.46 13.39
N ARG A 42 36.78 -2.10 13.66
CA ARG A 42 37.17 -1.49 14.94
C ARG A 42 36.49 -0.15 15.16
N ALA A 43 36.31 0.65 14.11
CA ALA A 43 35.57 1.91 14.19
C ALA A 43 34.08 1.66 14.50
N ILE A 44 33.46 0.66 13.86
CA ILE A 44 32.04 0.30 14.08
C ILE A 44 31.77 -0.20 15.50
N VAL A 45 32.70 -0.97 16.07
CA VAL A 45 32.56 -1.56 17.42
C VAL A 45 32.98 -0.57 18.52
N SER A 46 33.53 0.59 18.16
CA SER A 46 33.96 1.58 19.13
C SER A 46 32.76 2.19 19.88
N PRO A 47 32.87 2.48 21.18
CA PRO A 47 31.79 3.10 21.95
C PRO A 47 31.48 4.55 21.53
N SER A 48 32.36 5.16 20.71
CA SER A 48 32.13 6.46 20.08
C SER A 48 31.27 6.36 18.81
N MET A 49 30.97 5.15 18.34
CA MET A 49 30.13 4.90 17.17
C MET A 49 28.67 5.19 17.54
N VAL A 50 28.16 6.32 17.08
CA VAL A 50 26.73 6.61 17.14
C VAL A 50 26.10 5.99 15.90
N ILE A 51 25.32 4.92 16.08
CA ILE A 51 24.45 4.42 15.01
C ILE A 51 23.44 5.54 14.74
N PRO A 52 23.39 6.13 13.53
CA PRO A 52 22.37 7.10 13.20
C PRO A 52 21.04 6.39 13.34
N ARG A 53 20.24 6.80 14.32
CA ARG A 53 18.90 6.27 14.48
C ARG A 53 18.02 6.91 13.41
N ASP A 54 17.24 6.11 12.71
CA ASP A 54 16.21 6.65 11.82
C ASP A 54 15.28 7.56 12.62
N GLU A 55 14.81 8.65 12.04
CA GLU A 55 13.85 9.55 12.71
C GLU A 55 12.60 8.80 13.21
N LEU A 56 12.25 7.62 12.67
CA LEU A 56 11.16 6.80 13.23
C LEU A 56 11.39 6.33 14.68
N GLU A 57 12.64 6.21 15.12
CA GLU A 57 13.00 5.86 16.50
C GLU A 57 12.95 7.09 17.43
N ASP A 58 12.94 8.30 16.87
CA ASP A 58 12.79 9.58 17.57
C ASP A 58 11.32 10.04 17.68
N TRP A 59 10.37 9.24 17.20
CA TRP A 59 8.93 9.48 17.41
C TRP A 59 8.43 8.67 18.59
N SER A 60 7.95 9.38 19.62
CA SER A 60 7.28 8.73 20.74
C SER A 60 5.94 8.14 20.32
N VAL A 61 5.44 7.16 21.08
CA VAL A 61 4.09 6.57 20.85
C VAL A 61 3.01 7.64 20.85
N ALA A 62 3.12 8.65 21.70
CA ALA A 62 2.18 9.77 21.76
C ALA A 62 2.23 10.62 20.47
N GLU A 63 3.43 10.94 19.97
CA GLU A 63 3.58 11.69 18.72
C GLU A 63 3.08 10.92 17.50
N ALA A 64 3.33 9.61 17.44
CA ALA A 64 2.79 8.74 16.40
C ALA A 64 1.25 8.76 16.39
N ASN A 65 0.62 8.66 17.56
CA ASN A 65 -0.84 8.72 17.68
C ASN A 65 -1.38 10.09 17.25
N LEU A 66 -0.73 11.19 17.67
CA LEU A 66 -1.10 12.55 17.27
C LEU A 66 -1.01 12.73 15.75
N PHE A 67 0.02 12.19 15.10
CA PHE A 67 0.14 12.25 13.65
C PHE A 67 -0.92 11.44 12.94
N GLU A 68 -1.24 10.22 13.41
CA GLU A 68 -2.31 9.40 12.83
C GLU A 68 -3.67 10.11 12.94
N GLU A 69 -3.98 10.68 14.09
CA GLU A 69 -5.22 11.45 14.32
C GLU A 69 -5.29 12.71 13.45
N ALA A 70 -4.18 13.44 13.34
CA ALA A 70 -4.08 14.63 12.49
C ALA A 70 -4.27 14.29 11.01
N LEU A 71 -3.70 13.16 10.56
CA LEU A 71 -3.82 12.70 9.19
C LEU A 71 -5.25 12.26 8.85
N GLU A 72 -6.00 11.72 9.82
CA GLU A 72 -7.42 11.39 9.66
C GLU A 72 -8.32 12.64 9.60
N LYS A 73 -8.03 13.68 10.40
CA LYS A 73 -8.84 14.90 10.49
C LYS A 73 -8.54 15.93 9.41
N ILE A 74 -7.26 16.23 9.20
CA ILE A 74 -6.76 17.33 8.35
C ILE A 74 -6.36 16.79 6.95
N GLY A 75 -6.04 15.50 6.85
CA GLY A 75 -5.60 14.88 5.61
C GLY A 75 -4.10 15.06 5.37
N LYS A 76 -3.69 15.35 4.13
CA LYS A 76 -2.26 15.44 3.75
C LYS A 76 -1.72 16.88 3.76
N ASP A 77 -2.39 17.78 4.45
CA ASP A 77 -1.86 19.13 4.68
C ASP A 77 -0.84 19.07 5.82
N PHE A 78 0.41 18.75 5.48
CA PHE A 78 1.50 18.66 6.46
C PHE A 78 1.83 20.00 7.11
N PHE A 79 1.48 21.11 6.45
CA PHE A 79 1.67 22.44 7.02
C PHE A 79 0.66 22.68 8.15
N ALA A 80 -0.61 22.36 7.94
CA ALA A 80 -1.63 22.40 8.98
C ALA A 80 -1.34 21.39 10.11
N ILE A 81 -0.93 20.15 9.79
CA ILE A 81 -0.54 19.16 10.81
C ILE A 81 0.61 19.68 11.69
N ARG A 82 1.62 20.32 11.10
CA ARG A 82 2.71 20.96 11.86
C ARG A 82 2.17 22.06 12.75
N GLN A 83 1.39 22.99 12.22
CA GLN A 83 0.98 24.18 12.95
C GLN A 83 0.01 23.85 14.10
N GLU A 84 -0.94 22.94 13.87
CA GLU A 84 -2.04 22.68 14.79
C GLU A 84 -1.77 21.50 15.73
N VAL A 85 -0.97 20.52 15.32
CA VAL A 85 -0.81 19.26 16.07
C VAL A 85 0.63 19.01 16.52
N LEU A 86 1.63 19.29 15.68
CA LEU A 86 3.04 18.98 15.95
C LEU A 86 3.97 20.18 15.72
N PRO A 87 3.80 21.31 16.45
CA PRO A 87 4.56 22.53 16.19
C PRO A 87 6.06 22.40 16.48
N TRP A 88 6.45 21.45 17.33
CA TRP A 88 7.84 21.17 17.70
C TRP A 88 8.58 20.26 16.71
N LYS A 89 7.88 19.52 15.82
CA LYS A 89 8.53 18.69 14.80
C LYS A 89 8.90 19.54 13.60
N SER A 90 10.02 19.25 12.94
CA SER A 90 10.43 19.93 11.70
C SER A 90 9.52 19.51 10.52
N MET A 91 9.42 20.33 9.47
CA MET A 91 8.60 19.99 8.29
C MET A 91 9.15 18.73 7.62
N LYS A 92 10.48 18.67 7.54
CA LYS A 92 11.22 17.51 7.07
C LYS A 92 10.82 16.26 7.87
N ALA A 93 10.82 16.34 9.20
CA ALA A 93 10.51 15.19 10.06
C ALA A 93 9.08 14.68 9.89
N ILE A 94 8.10 15.58 9.72
CA ILE A 94 6.70 15.20 9.47
C ILE A 94 6.56 14.49 8.12
N VAL A 95 7.23 14.99 7.08
CA VAL A 95 7.17 14.40 5.74
C VAL A 95 7.93 13.08 5.66
N GLU A 96 9.11 12.99 6.26
CA GLU A 96 9.89 11.75 6.34
C GLU A 96 9.12 10.68 7.12
N TYR A 97 8.55 11.04 8.28
CA TYR A 97 7.69 10.14 9.06
C TYR A 97 6.49 9.65 8.24
N TYR A 98 5.82 10.51 7.48
CA TYR A 98 4.70 10.11 6.61
C TYR A 98 5.09 9.01 5.61
N TYR A 99 6.22 9.18 4.93
CA TYR A 99 6.66 8.22 3.92
C TYR A 99 7.14 6.91 4.55
N MET A 100 7.81 6.99 5.70
CA MET A 100 8.19 5.81 6.48
C MET A 100 6.99 5.07 7.07
N TRP A 101 5.97 5.80 7.55
CA TRP A 101 4.72 5.24 8.05
C TRP A 101 3.98 4.49 6.94
N LYS A 102 3.96 5.02 5.71
CA LYS A 102 3.36 4.37 4.55
C LYS A 102 4.11 3.12 4.08
N THR A 103 5.44 3.09 4.21
CA THR A 103 6.26 1.92 3.85
C THR A 103 6.41 0.92 5.00
N SER A 104 5.94 1.26 6.20
CA SER A 104 5.89 0.32 7.32
C SER A 104 4.96 -0.84 7.00
N ASP A 105 5.44 -2.04 7.30
CA ASP A 105 4.74 -3.32 7.15
C ASP A 105 3.34 -3.30 7.83
N ARG A 106 3.18 -2.46 8.86
CA ARG A 106 1.91 -2.18 9.56
C ARG A 106 0.86 -1.51 8.67
N TYR A 107 1.23 -0.52 7.84
CA TYR A 107 0.31 0.16 6.92
C TYR A 107 -0.09 -0.75 5.75
N SER A 108 0.87 -1.49 5.19
CA SER A 108 0.64 -2.47 4.11
C SER A 108 -0.28 -3.61 4.56
N LYS A 109 -0.06 -4.16 5.76
CA LYS A 109 -0.95 -5.16 6.37
C LYS A 109 -2.32 -4.58 6.70
N GLN A 110 -2.41 -3.38 7.27
CA GLN A 110 -3.70 -2.75 7.60
C GLN A 110 -4.54 -2.43 6.36
N LYS A 111 -3.92 -1.97 5.26
CA LYS A 111 -4.61 -1.79 3.97
C LYS A 111 -5.12 -3.12 3.40
N THR A 112 -4.33 -4.18 3.53
CA THR A 112 -4.70 -5.54 3.09
C THR A 112 -5.85 -6.11 3.93
N LEU A 113 -5.81 -5.93 5.25
CA LEU A 113 -6.87 -6.35 6.18
C LEU A 113 -8.18 -5.60 5.91
N LYS A 114 -8.14 -4.26 5.78
CA LYS A 114 -9.33 -3.45 5.42
C LYS A 114 -9.91 -3.86 4.05
N ALA A 115 -9.05 -4.17 3.07
CA ALA A 115 -9.49 -4.68 1.77
C ALA A 115 -10.12 -6.08 1.86
N ASN A 116 -9.61 -6.95 2.73
CA ASN A 116 -10.15 -8.29 2.95
C ASN A 116 -11.47 -8.27 3.74
N GLU A 117 -11.63 -7.34 4.69
CA GLU A 117 -12.89 -7.11 5.41
C GLU A 117 -13.98 -6.52 4.50
N ALA A 118 -13.62 -5.59 3.60
CA ALA A 118 -14.55 -5.10 2.60
C ALA A 118 -15.02 -6.23 1.66
N LYS A 119 -14.11 -7.12 1.27
CA LYS A 119 -14.42 -8.32 0.47
C LYS A 119 -15.28 -9.33 1.24
N SER A 120 -15.03 -9.54 2.53
CA SER A 120 -15.78 -10.52 3.34
C SER A 120 -17.20 -10.05 3.68
N ARG A 121 -17.43 -8.73 3.79
CA ARG A 121 -18.79 -8.15 3.93
C ARG A 121 -19.61 -8.30 2.64
N LEU A 122 -18.98 -8.20 1.47
CA LEU A 122 -19.63 -8.46 0.17
C LEU A 122 -19.98 -9.95 -0.04
N GLY A 123 -19.26 -10.88 0.60
CA GLY A 123 -19.50 -12.33 0.49
C GLY A 123 -20.65 -12.90 1.33
N LYS A 124 -21.31 -12.09 2.17
CA LYS A 124 -22.42 -12.54 3.04
C LYS A 124 -23.82 -12.37 2.43
N ILE A 125 -23.92 -11.99 1.15
CA ILE A 125 -25.21 -11.90 0.46
C ILE A 125 -25.63 -13.34 0.10
N ASN A 126 -26.52 -13.89 0.92
CA ASN A 126 -27.16 -15.19 0.68
C ASN A 126 -28.02 -15.08 -0.59
N LEU A 127 -27.52 -15.59 -1.71
CA LEU A 127 -28.29 -15.74 -2.94
C LEU A 127 -29.13 -17.03 -2.81
N PRO A 128 -30.46 -16.98 -2.97
CA PRO A 128 -31.28 -18.17 -2.93
C PRO A 128 -30.87 -19.13 -4.05
N LYS A 129 -30.70 -20.39 -3.66
CA LYS A 129 -30.34 -21.50 -4.55
C LYS A 129 -31.48 -21.71 -5.53
N ILE A 130 -31.33 -21.22 -6.76
CA ILE A 130 -32.15 -21.63 -7.90
C ILE A 130 -31.48 -22.86 -8.49
N ASP A 131 -32.05 -24.00 -8.13
CA ASP A 131 -31.92 -25.28 -8.79
C ASP A 131 -32.41 -25.17 -10.24
N ASN A 132 -31.53 -25.54 -11.18
CA ASN A 132 -31.93 -26.15 -12.45
C ASN A 132 -30.72 -26.84 -13.08
N GLU A 133 -30.78 -28.16 -13.07
CA GLU A 133 -29.94 -29.04 -13.88
C GLU A 133 -30.26 -28.83 -15.36
N THR A 134 -29.27 -28.46 -16.18
CA THR A 134 -28.96 -29.09 -17.47
C THR A 134 -27.72 -28.47 -18.13
N ASN A 135 -26.62 -29.23 -18.09
CA ASN A 135 -25.65 -29.48 -19.16
C ASN A 135 -25.62 -28.51 -20.37
N ARG A 136 -24.55 -27.70 -20.51
CA ARG A 136 -23.57 -27.69 -21.63
C ARG A 136 -22.59 -26.51 -21.56
N ASN A 137 -21.35 -26.80 -21.94
CA ASN A 137 -20.17 -25.93 -21.93
C ASN A 137 -20.32 -24.63 -22.74
N GLY A 138 -19.92 -23.48 -22.16
CA GLY A 138 -19.71 -22.21 -22.87
C GLY A 138 -19.52 -21.02 -21.92
N PRO A 139 -18.65 -20.04 -22.23
CA PRO A 139 -18.45 -18.87 -21.36
C PRO A 139 -19.72 -18.02 -21.35
N ALA A 140 -20.16 -17.65 -20.15
CA ALA A 140 -21.45 -17.06 -19.84
C ALA A 140 -21.79 -15.83 -20.70
N VAL A 141 -22.68 -16.03 -21.67
CA VAL A 141 -23.43 -14.98 -22.35
C VAL A 141 -24.52 -14.52 -21.38
N THR A 142 -24.28 -13.40 -20.69
CA THR A 142 -25.34 -12.71 -19.93
C THR A 142 -26.13 -11.82 -20.88
N THR A 143 -27.13 -12.39 -21.55
CA THR A 143 -28.22 -11.63 -22.17
C THR A 143 -29.06 -11.01 -21.07
N VAL A 144 -28.73 -9.78 -20.67
CA VAL A 144 -29.68 -8.91 -19.95
C VAL A 144 -29.77 -7.58 -20.69
N SER A 145 -30.88 -7.49 -21.42
CA SER A 145 -31.47 -6.33 -22.07
C SER A 145 -31.62 -5.14 -21.10
N ASN A 146 -31.47 -3.91 -21.62
CA ASN A 146 -31.61 -2.59 -20.98
C ASN A 146 -30.33 -1.91 -20.46
N TRP A 147 -29.22 -2.01 -21.19
CA TRP A 147 -28.13 -1.04 -21.05
C TRP A 147 -28.58 0.34 -21.60
N LYS A 148 -28.87 1.30 -20.71
CA LYS A 148 -29.35 2.65 -21.06
C LYS A 148 -28.23 3.68 -21.30
N LYS A 149 -26.96 3.28 -21.22
CA LYS A 149 -25.81 4.18 -21.42
C LYS A 149 -25.25 4.01 -22.84
N PRO A 150 -24.66 5.06 -23.44
CA PRO A 150 -23.97 4.91 -24.72
C PRO A 150 -22.75 3.98 -24.58
N CYS A 151 -22.32 3.39 -25.69
CA CYS A 151 -21.10 2.62 -25.78
C CYS A 151 -19.89 3.45 -25.34
N GLY A 152 -19.07 2.90 -24.44
CA GLY A 152 -17.89 3.59 -23.93
C GLY A 152 -16.80 3.89 -24.96
N ASN A 153 -16.88 3.32 -26.17
CA ASN A 153 -15.90 3.53 -27.24
C ASN A 153 -16.46 4.38 -28.40
N CYS A 154 -17.59 3.97 -29.00
CA CYS A 154 -18.17 4.69 -30.15
C CYS A 154 -19.39 5.56 -29.83
N GLY A 155 -19.85 5.59 -28.57
CA GLY A 155 -21.03 6.38 -28.19
C GLY A 155 -22.39 5.83 -28.64
N SER A 156 -22.44 4.71 -29.38
CA SER A 156 -23.70 4.13 -29.86
C SER A 156 -24.65 3.80 -28.69
N VAL A 157 -25.94 4.14 -28.84
CA VAL A 157 -27.01 3.83 -27.87
C VAL A 157 -27.81 2.57 -28.25
N SER A 158 -27.54 1.99 -29.43
CA SER A 158 -28.19 0.79 -29.93
C SER A 158 -27.15 -0.30 -30.23
N SER A 159 -27.38 -1.50 -29.71
CA SER A 159 -26.56 -2.67 -30.00
C SER A 159 -27.37 -3.93 -29.78
N SER A 160 -27.19 -4.93 -30.64
CA SER A 160 -27.71 -6.30 -30.50
C SER A 160 -27.24 -6.96 -29.20
N GLN A 161 -25.98 -6.71 -28.82
CA GLN A 161 -25.36 -7.22 -27.59
C GLN A 161 -24.41 -6.20 -26.97
N TRP A 162 -24.24 -6.26 -25.65
CA TRP A 162 -23.39 -5.35 -24.88
C TRP A 162 -22.34 -6.14 -24.10
N PHE A 163 -21.07 -5.75 -24.25
CA PHE A 163 -19.93 -6.45 -23.65
C PHE A 163 -19.24 -5.58 -22.60
N SER A 164 -18.87 -6.15 -21.45
CA SER A 164 -18.13 -5.44 -20.41
C SER A 164 -16.63 -5.50 -20.70
N VAL A 165 -15.95 -4.35 -20.69
CA VAL A 165 -14.49 -4.27 -20.87
C VAL A 165 -13.88 -3.64 -19.62
N HIS A 166 -12.97 -4.35 -18.94
CA HIS A 166 -12.40 -3.90 -17.66
C HIS A 166 -11.17 -2.98 -17.81
N VAL A 167 -10.66 -2.81 -19.03
CA VAL A 167 -9.38 -2.12 -19.29
C VAL A 167 -9.48 -0.59 -19.24
N PHE A 168 -10.67 -0.01 -19.47
CA PHE A 168 -10.85 1.46 -19.57
C PHE A 168 -11.90 2.01 -18.58
N GLY A 169 -12.07 1.36 -17.43
CA GLY A 169 -13.13 1.70 -16.48
C GLY A 169 -14.42 0.93 -16.76
N THR A 170 -15.37 1.00 -15.82
CA THR A 170 -16.59 0.17 -15.74
C THR A 170 -17.64 0.52 -16.80
N GLY A 171 -17.29 0.40 -18.08
CA GLY A 171 -18.16 0.65 -19.24
C GLY A 171 -18.49 -0.62 -20.02
N LYS A 172 -19.67 -0.64 -20.64
CA LYS A 172 -20.00 -1.62 -21.68
C LYS A 172 -19.75 -1.03 -23.07
N VAL A 173 -19.35 -1.88 -24.00
CA VAL A 173 -19.17 -1.56 -25.41
C VAL A 173 -20.21 -2.29 -26.27
N CYS A 174 -20.56 -1.72 -27.42
CA CYS A 174 -21.44 -2.36 -28.40
C CYS A 174 -20.73 -3.53 -29.10
N GLN A 175 -21.50 -4.36 -29.82
CA GLN A 175 -20.96 -5.52 -30.53
C GLN A 175 -19.87 -5.14 -31.54
N GLY A 176 -20.05 -4.06 -32.31
CA GLY A 176 -19.04 -3.61 -33.29
C GLY A 176 -17.71 -3.22 -32.65
N CYS A 177 -17.76 -2.52 -31.50
CA CYS A 177 -16.54 -2.15 -30.77
C CYS A 177 -15.87 -3.37 -30.12
N TRP A 178 -16.65 -4.35 -29.68
CA TRP A 178 -16.12 -5.60 -29.13
C TRP A 178 -15.39 -6.43 -30.19
N GLU A 179 -15.96 -6.55 -31.39
CA GLU A 179 -15.33 -7.27 -32.50
C GLU A 179 -14.07 -6.57 -33.02
N TYR A 180 -14.09 -5.23 -33.10
CA TYR A 180 -12.91 -4.44 -33.43
C TYR A 180 -11.80 -4.69 -32.40
N TRP A 181 -12.11 -4.61 -31.10
CA TRP A 181 -11.13 -4.83 -30.04
C TRP A 181 -10.53 -6.23 -30.10
N LYS A 182 -11.34 -7.28 -30.31
CA LYS A 182 -10.83 -8.66 -30.47
C LYS A 182 -9.84 -8.83 -31.64
N LYS A 183 -9.93 -8.00 -32.68
CA LYS A 183 -9.04 -8.08 -33.85
C LYS A 183 -7.71 -7.33 -33.66
N TYR A 184 -7.68 -6.27 -32.86
CA TYR A 184 -6.54 -5.34 -32.80
C TYR A 184 -5.91 -5.17 -31.41
N ALA A 185 -6.48 -5.74 -30.35
CA ALA A 185 -5.96 -5.63 -28.98
C ALA A 185 -5.15 -6.86 -28.52
N GLY A 186 -4.52 -7.56 -29.47
CA GLY A 186 -3.56 -8.63 -29.23
C GLY A 186 -2.13 -8.11 -29.32
#